data_AF-T0CAW1-F1
#
_entry.id   AF-T0CAW1-F1
#
_cell.length_a   1.000
_cell.length_b   1.000
_cell.length_c   1.000
_cell.angle_alpha   90.00
_cell.angle_beta   90.00
_cell.angle_gamma   90.00
#
_symmetry.space_group_name_H-M   'P 1'
#
loop_
_entity.id
_entity.type
_entity.pdbx_description
1 polymer ?
#
loop_
_entity_poly.entity_id
_entity_poly.type
_entity_poly.pdbx_seq_one_letter_code
_entity_poly.pdbx_strand_id
1 'polypeptide(L)'
;MKKLISLLLICLTTYAGNGVERGRVILTGQFNIQKEIRSYLSKELTKCSLGLTQERFDIKNIAITKDEVDQGITDFYYKIELTHFDNIGNNLNDIKIEIEDADYSNWRRYEEKLSIQLLSDVRGNCNL
;
A
#
# COMPACT_ATOMS: atom_id res chain seq x y z
N MET A 1 53.51 -41.07 -11.99
CA MET A 1 53.25 -39.62 -12.04
C MET A 1 51.95 -39.34 -11.30
N LYS A 2 52.01 -38.46 -10.30
CA LYS A 2 51.02 -38.31 -9.22
C LYS A 2 49.89 -37.33 -9.61
N LYS A 3 48.66 -37.77 -9.35
CA LYS A 3 47.45 -37.02 -8.92
C LYS A 3 47.05 -35.76 -9.74
N LEU A 4 46.02 -35.94 -10.57
CA LEU A 4 45.20 -34.89 -11.15
C LEU A 4 43.95 -34.70 -10.26
N ILE A 5 44.04 -33.83 -9.26
CA ILE A 5 42.89 -33.36 -8.46
C ILE A 5 43.11 -31.88 -8.17
N SER A 6 42.37 -31.02 -8.88
CA SER A 6 42.01 -29.65 -8.53
C SER A 6 41.32 -29.06 -9.76
N LEU A 7 40.19 -28.38 -9.71
CA LEU A 7 39.28 -28.06 -8.63
C LEU A 7 38.02 -27.62 -9.38
N LEU A 8 36.90 -28.32 -9.19
CA LEU A 8 35.59 -27.82 -9.60
C LEU A 8 35.29 -26.58 -8.75
N LEU A 9 35.67 -25.40 -9.24
CA LEU A 9 35.07 -24.15 -8.77
C LEU A 9 33.77 -23.98 -9.55
N ILE A 10 32.75 -24.67 -9.05
CA ILE A 10 31.36 -24.33 -9.32
C ILE A 10 31.22 -22.88 -8.87
N CYS A 11 31.19 -21.96 -9.83
CA CYS A 11 30.62 -20.64 -9.63
C CYS A 11 29.15 -20.85 -9.25
N LEU A 12 28.91 -21.07 -7.96
CA LEU A 12 27.67 -20.69 -7.32
C LEU A 12 27.62 -19.17 -7.42
N THR A 13 27.25 -18.69 -8.62
CA THR A 13 26.59 -17.40 -8.72
C THR A 13 25.35 -17.58 -7.89
N THR A 14 25.46 -17.14 -6.65
CA THR A 14 24.32 -16.75 -5.85
C THR A 14 23.53 -15.83 -6.77
N TYR A 15 22.44 -16.36 -7.33
CA TYR A 15 21.29 -15.55 -7.70
C TYR A 15 20.86 -14.90 -6.37
N ALA A 16 21.56 -13.85 -5.99
CA ALA A 16 21.02 -12.80 -5.17
C ALA A 16 19.81 -12.36 -5.98
N GLY A 17 18.63 -12.86 -5.57
CA GLY A 17 17.38 -12.45 -6.18
C GLY A 17 17.43 -10.94 -6.23
N ASN A 18 17.38 -10.39 -7.45
CA ASN A 18 17.24 -8.97 -7.67
C ASN A 18 16.07 -8.56 -6.77
N GLY A 19 16.38 -7.91 -5.65
CA GLY A 19 15.39 -7.30 -4.80
C GLY A 19 14.77 -6.25 -5.69
N VAL A 20 13.67 -6.61 -6.36
CA VAL A 20 12.88 -5.68 -7.14
C VAL A 20 12.49 -4.63 -6.12
N GLU A 21 13.05 -3.43 -6.25
CA GLU A 21 12.57 -2.28 -5.50
C GLU A 21 11.08 -2.18 -5.81
N ARG A 22 10.24 -2.67 -4.89
CA ARG A 22 8.79 -2.57 -5.05
C ARG A 22 8.49 -1.07 -5.08
N GLY A 23 7.89 -0.64 -6.18
CA GLY A 23 7.75 0.76 -6.57
C GLY A 23 7.43 1.65 -5.37
N ARG A 24 8.27 2.66 -5.15
CA ARG A 24 8.00 3.68 -4.13
C ARG A 24 6.71 4.39 -4.50
N VAL A 25 5.64 4.09 -3.77
CA VAL A 25 4.35 4.76 -3.93
C VAL A 25 4.45 6.18 -3.35
N ILE A 26 4.13 7.16 -4.18
CA ILE A 26 4.05 8.56 -3.76
C ILE A 26 2.58 8.95 -3.63
N LEU A 27 2.13 9.22 -2.40
CA LEU A 27 0.82 9.82 -2.14
C LEU A 27 0.87 11.35 -2.34
N THR A 28 0.11 11.85 -3.32
CA THR A 28 -0.05 13.28 -3.61
C THR A 28 -1.48 13.75 -3.33
N GLY A 29 -1.67 15.06 -3.18
CA GLY A 29 -2.95 15.69 -2.83
C GLY A 29 -2.86 16.58 -1.58
N GLN A 30 -3.63 17.66 -1.54
CA GLN A 30 -3.72 18.56 -0.38
C GLN A 30 -4.96 18.20 0.45
N PHE A 31 -4.80 17.28 1.40
CA PHE A 31 -5.90 16.89 2.30
C PHE A 31 -5.40 16.75 3.73
N ASN A 32 -6.22 17.19 4.67
CA ASN A 32 -5.96 17.05 6.10
C ASN A 32 -6.41 15.66 6.56
N ILE A 33 -5.61 14.65 6.22
CA ILE A 33 -5.74 13.29 6.75
C ILE A 33 -4.73 13.10 7.88
N GLN A 34 -5.11 12.36 8.91
CA GLN A 34 -4.21 12.04 10.02
C GLN A 34 -2.97 11.30 9.50
N LYS A 35 -1.82 11.55 10.12
CA LYS A 35 -0.52 11.04 9.67
C LYS A 35 -0.50 9.51 9.67
N GLU A 36 -1.13 8.91 10.67
CA GLU A 36 -1.24 7.47 10.89
C GLU A 36 -2.04 6.83 9.75
N ILE A 37 -3.22 7.36 9.42
CA ILE A 37 -4.06 6.90 8.30
C ILE A 37 -3.31 7.05 6.97
N ARG A 38 -2.60 8.17 6.76
CA ARG A 38 -1.77 8.36 5.56
C ARG A 38 -0.64 7.32 5.45
N SER A 39 0.00 7.01 6.58
CA SER A 39 1.09 6.03 6.64
C SER A 39 0.58 4.62 6.33
N TYR A 40 -0.54 4.25 6.95
CA TYR A 40 -1.23 2.98 6.71
C TYR A 40 -1.67 2.85 5.25
N LEU A 41 -2.33 3.87 4.71
CA LEU A 41 -2.73 3.93 3.31
C LEU A 41 -1.54 3.74 2.36
N SER A 42 -0.43 4.45 2.58
CA SER A 42 0.76 4.34 1.74
C SER A 42 1.30 2.92 1.69
N LYS A 43 1.29 2.24 2.85
CA LYS A 43 1.75 0.85 2.99
C LYS A 43 0.83 -0.10 2.24
N GLU A 44 -0.48 0.05 2.39
CA GLU A 44 -1.47 -0.81 1.72
C GLU A 44 -1.46 -0.63 0.20
N LEU A 45 -1.35 0.61 -0.30
CA LEU A 45 -1.29 0.89 -1.75
C LEU A 45 -0.05 0.32 -2.44
N THR A 46 1.01 -0.06 -1.70
CA THR A 46 2.13 -0.79 -2.32
C THR A 46 1.69 -2.13 -2.93
N LYS A 47 0.60 -2.73 -2.44
CA LYS A 47 0.00 -3.93 -3.03
C LYS A 47 -0.67 -3.67 -4.38
N CYS A 48 -0.98 -2.41 -4.70
CA CYS A 48 -1.59 -1.97 -5.95
C CYS A 48 -0.60 -1.35 -6.93
N SER A 49 0.68 -1.28 -6.55
CA SER A 49 1.78 -0.90 -7.46
C SER A 49 1.95 -1.96 -8.53
N LEU A 50 2.11 -1.55 -9.79
CA LEU A 50 2.41 -2.44 -10.91
C LEU A 50 3.93 -2.67 -11.06
N GLY A 51 4.73 -2.16 -10.12
CA GLY A 51 6.19 -2.23 -10.18
C GLY A 51 6.80 -1.30 -11.23
N LEU A 52 6.02 -0.34 -11.75
CA LEU A 52 6.53 0.67 -12.66
C LEU A 52 7.36 1.71 -11.90
N THR A 53 8.36 2.27 -12.56
CA THR A 53 9.20 3.32 -11.97
C THR A 53 8.35 4.57 -11.73
N GLN A 54 8.44 5.18 -10.55
CA GLN A 54 7.76 6.46 -10.20
C GLN A 54 6.22 6.45 -10.30
N GLU A 55 5.58 5.36 -9.88
CA GLU A 55 4.13 5.34 -9.68
C GLU A 55 3.68 6.33 -8.59
N ARG A 56 2.55 6.99 -8.84
CA ARG A 56 1.95 7.94 -7.88
C ARG A 56 0.46 7.68 -7.74
N PHE A 57 -0.03 7.86 -6.52
CA PHE A 57 -1.45 7.77 -6.21
C PHE A 57 -1.88 9.15 -5.74
N ASP A 58 -2.76 9.78 -6.53
CA ASP A 58 -3.26 11.12 -6.24
C ASP A 58 -4.63 11.02 -5.57
N ILE A 59 -4.74 11.56 -4.36
CA ILE A 59 -6.01 11.63 -3.64
C ILE A 59 -6.87 12.68 -4.35
N LYS A 60 -8.08 12.29 -4.77
CA LYS A 60 -9.07 13.18 -5.35
C LYS A 60 -10.06 13.70 -4.32
N ASN A 61 -10.47 12.82 -3.42
CA ASN A 61 -11.47 13.14 -2.42
C ASN A 61 -11.27 12.29 -1.15
N ILE A 62 -11.64 12.86 -0.01
CA ILE A 62 -11.73 12.16 1.27
C ILE A 62 -13.06 12.55 1.92
N ALA A 63 -13.91 11.57 2.18
CA ALA A 63 -15.10 11.72 3.00
C ALA A 63 -14.91 10.95 4.31
N ILE A 64 -15.19 11.59 5.44
CA ILE A 64 -15.08 10.98 6.76
C ILE A 64 -16.49 10.82 7.31
N THR A 65 -16.85 9.59 7.68
CA THR A 65 -18.11 9.27 8.35
C THR A 65 -17.81 8.84 9.77
N LYS A 66 -18.61 9.32 10.72
CA LYS A 66 -18.56 8.94 12.13
C LYS A 66 -19.70 7.96 12.39
N ASP A 67 -19.42 6.83 13.03
CA ASP A 67 -20.44 5.88 13.47
C ASP A 67 -20.37 5.65 14.98
N GLU A 68 -21.51 5.72 15.66
CA GLU A 68 -21.61 5.52 17.10
C GLU A 68 -22.11 4.10 17.36
N VAL A 69 -21.18 3.20 17.70
CA VAL A 69 -21.45 1.75 17.75
C VAL A 69 -22.10 1.34 19.07
N ASP A 70 -21.60 1.87 20.18
CA ASP A 70 -22.10 1.61 21.54
C ASP A 70 -21.67 2.77 22.47
N GLN A 71 -22.12 2.78 23.72
CA GLN A 71 -21.94 3.84 24.70
C GLN A 71 -20.50 4.36 24.79
N GLY A 72 -20.23 5.47 24.09
CA GLY A 72 -18.94 6.15 24.08
C GLY A 72 -17.91 5.62 23.09
N ILE A 73 -18.27 4.66 22.23
CA ILE A 73 -17.40 4.09 21.18
C ILE A 73 -17.79 4.70 19.85
N THR A 74 -16.81 5.27 19.15
CA THR A 74 -17.00 5.94 17.87
C THR A 74 -16.01 5.45 16.83
N ASP A 75 -16.48 4.75 15.81
CA ASP A 75 -15.63 4.40 14.68
C ASP A 75 -15.61 5.50 13.63
N PHE A 76 -14.47 5.67 12.97
CA PHE A 76 -14.32 6.61 11.85
C PHE A 76 -14.06 5.87 10.55
N TYR A 77 -14.83 6.18 9.52
CA TYR A 77 -14.70 5.60 8.19
C TYR A 77 -14.21 6.65 7.19
N TYR A 78 -13.00 6.44 6.67
CA TYR A 78 -12.36 7.30 5.67
C TYR A 78 -12.60 6.71 4.28
N LYS A 79 -13.53 7.28 3.53
CA LYS A 79 -13.76 6.96 2.12
C LYS A 79 -12.86 7.81 1.25
N ILE A 80 -11.90 7.19 0.57
CA ILE A 80 -10.84 7.86 -0.18
C ILE A 80 -10.96 7.48 -1.66
N GLU A 81 -11.01 8.50 -2.51
CA GLU A 81 -10.95 8.33 -3.96
C GLU A 81 -9.55 8.67 -4.46
N LEU A 82 -8.95 7.77 -5.22
CA LEU A 82 -7.57 7.81 -5.67
C LEU A 82 -7.49 7.62 -7.18
N THR A 83 -6.58 8.32 -7.83
CA THR A 83 -6.14 7.99 -9.19
C THR A 83 -4.69 7.52 -9.16
N HIS A 84 -4.44 6.31 -9.65
CA HIS A 84 -3.12 5.74 -9.87
C HIS A 84 -2.57 6.22 -11.21
N PHE A 85 -1.39 6.82 -11.21
CA PHE A 85 -0.69 7.27 -12.40
C PHE A 85 0.69 6.63 -12.54
N ASP A 86 1.13 6.47 -13.79
CA ASP A 86 2.51 6.18 -14.12
C ASP A 86 3.41 7.43 -14.03
N ASN A 87 4.69 7.26 -14.36
CA ASN A 87 5.71 8.32 -14.36
C ASN A 87 5.47 9.45 -15.38
N ILE A 88 4.72 9.19 -16.46
CA ILE A 88 4.42 10.17 -17.51
C ILE A 88 3.03 10.80 -17.33
N GLY A 89 2.28 10.36 -16.32
CA GLY A 89 1.00 10.95 -15.92
C GLY A 89 -0.22 10.29 -16.57
N ASN A 90 -0.09 9.12 -17.19
CA ASN A 90 -1.26 8.37 -17.66
C ASN A 90 -2.02 7.79 -16.47
N ASN A 91 -3.35 7.90 -16.51
CA ASN A 91 -4.20 7.21 -15.55
C ASN A 91 -4.11 5.69 -15.79
N LEU A 92 -3.53 4.99 -14.82
CA LEU A 92 -3.43 3.54 -14.77
C LEU A 92 -4.69 2.92 -14.17
N ASN A 93 -5.27 3.56 -13.16
CA ASN A 93 -6.47 3.08 -12.49
C ASN A 93 -7.14 4.16 -11.64
N ASP A 94 -8.46 4.05 -11.47
CA ASP A 94 -9.21 4.82 -10.48
C ASP A 94 -9.71 3.86 -9.40
N ILE A 95 -9.43 4.19 -8.14
CA ILE A 95 -9.62 3.31 -7.00
C ILE A 95 -10.42 4.06 -5.93
N LYS A 96 -11.40 3.39 -5.34
CA LYS A 96 -12.08 3.86 -4.12
C LYS A 96 -11.84 2.86 -3.01
N ILE A 97 -11.44 3.37 -1.86
CA ILE A 97 -11.17 2.57 -0.67
C ILE A 97 -11.89 3.15 0.54
N GLU A 98 -12.11 2.31 1.52
CA GLU A 98 -12.53 2.69 2.86
C GLU A 98 -11.45 2.27 3.84
N ILE A 99 -11.08 3.15 4.76
CA ILE A 99 -10.28 2.80 5.94
C ILE A 99 -11.17 2.96 7.15
N GLU A 100 -11.33 1.89 7.91
CA GLU A 100 -11.96 1.90 9.21
C GLU A 100 -10.89 2.22 10.26
N ASP A 101 -11.15 3.22 11.09
CA ASP A 101 -10.41 3.50 12.31
C ASP A 101 -11.30 3.15 13.52
N ALA A 102 -11.17 1.91 13.99
CA ALA A 102 -11.95 1.41 15.10
C ALA A 102 -11.51 2.06 16.42
N ASP A 103 -12.48 2.56 17.19
CA ASP A 103 -12.25 3.13 18.51
C ASP A 103 -12.29 2.06 19.60
N TYR A 104 -12.94 0.93 19.32
CA TYR A 104 -12.88 -0.21 20.21
C TYR A 104 -11.49 -0.89 20.16
N SER A 105 -11.07 -1.39 21.32
CA SER A 105 -10.06 -2.43 21.60
C SER A 105 -8.66 -2.05 22.11
N ASN A 106 -8.16 -2.95 22.95
CA ASN A 106 -6.83 -3.04 23.55
C ASN A 106 -5.73 -3.35 22.51
N TRP A 107 -5.57 -2.49 21.51
CA TRP A 107 -4.55 -2.67 20.48
C TRP A 107 -3.17 -2.33 21.04
N ARG A 108 -2.17 -3.15 20.69
CA ARG A 108 -0.80 -2.89 21.12
C ARG A 108 -0.16 -1.78 20.28
N ARG A 109 -0.61 -1.62 19.04
CA ARG A 109 -0.17 -0.60 18.09
C ARG A 109 -1.37 0.01 17.37
N TYR A 110 -1.30 1.31 17.04
CA TYR A 110 -2.39 2.02 16.37
C TYR A 110 -2.79 1.37 15.03
N GLU A 111 -1.82 0.93 14.21
CA GLU A 111 -2.10 0.25 12.92
C GLU A 111 -2.96 -1.03 13.05
N GLU A 112 -2.99 -1.66 14.23
CA GLU A 112 -3.74 -2.91 14.44
C GLU A 112 -5.25 -2.67 14.50
N LYS A 113 -5.69 -1.42 14.77
CA LYS A 113 -7.11 -1.03 14.76
C LYS A 113 -7.62 -0.56 13.41
N LEU A 114 -6.71 -0.45 12.43
CA LEU A 114 -7.03 0.01 11.10
C LEU A 114 -7.36 -1.17 10.19
N SER A 115 -8.48 -1.09 9.49
CA SER A 115 -8.85 -2.02 8.43
C SER A 115 -8.99 -1.26 7.10
N ILE A 116 -8.69 -1.92 5.97
CA ILE A 116 -8.87 -1.35 4.64
C ILE A 116 -9.79 -2.23 3.80
N GLN A 117 -10.70 -1.59 3.08
CA GLN A 117 -11.59 -2.25 2.12
C GLN A 117 -11.49 -1.57 0.77
N LEU A 118 -11.31 -2.37 -0.28
CA LEU A 118 -11.44 -1.90 -1.66
C LEU A 118 -12.93 -1.80 -2.01
N LEU A 119 -13.42 -0.57 -2.20
CA LEU A 119 -14.82 -0.30 -2.59
C LEU A 119 -15.01 -0.36 -4.11
N SER A 120 -14.02 0.09 -4.86
CA SER A 120 -14.05 0.11 -6.32
C SER A 120 -12.64 0.06 -6.89
N ASP A 121 -12.48 -0.72 -7.95
CA ASP A 121 -11.29 -0.76 -8.79
C ASP A 121 -11.76 -0.79 -10.24
N VAL A 122 -11.56 0.31 -10.97
CA VAL A 122 -12.10 0.46 -12.33
C VAL A 122 -11.41 -0.48 -13.32
N ARG A 123 -10.12 -0.79 -13.13
CA ARG A 123 -9.33 -1.60 -14.07
C ARG A 123 -8.95 -2.99 -13.56
N GLY A 124 -9.27 -3.33 -12.32
CA GLY A 124 -8.97 -4.63 -11.70
C GLY A 124 -7.50 -4.85 -11.41
N ASN A 125 -6.74 -3.77 -11.22
CA ASN A 125 -5.28 -3.79 -11.09
C ASN A 125 -4.80 -3.69 -9.64
N CYS A 126 -5.70 -3.59 -8.68
CA CYS A 126 -5.42 -3.36 -7.26
C CYS A 126 -5.94 -4.54 -6.42
N ASN A 127 -5.06 -5.11 -5.59
CA ASN A 127 -5.40 -6.23 -4.72
C ASN A 127 -5.09 -5.83 -3.27
N LEU A 128 -6.10 -5.32 -2.56
CA LEU A 128 -6.01 -4.84 -1.18
C LEU A 128 -6.54 -5.87 -0.19
#